data_AF-A0A774MYA3-F1
#
_entry.id   AF-A0A774MYA3-F1
#
_cell.length_a   1.000
_cell.length_b   1.000
_cell.length_c   1.000
_cell.angle_alpha   90.00
_cell.angle_beta   90.00
_cell.angle_gamma   90.00
#
_symmetry.space_group_name_H-M   'P 1'
#
loop_
_entity.id
_entity.type
_entity.pdbx_description
1 polymer ?
#
loop_
_entity_poly.entity_id
_entity_poly.type
_entity_poly.pdbx_seq_one_letter_code
_entity_poly.pdbx_strand_id
1 'polypeptide(L)'
;MKIRSQVGMVLNLDKCIGCHTCSVTCKNVWTGREGMEYAWFNNVETKPGIGYPKNWEDQQEWQGGWVRDVNGKIRPRLGGKMGVISKIFANPVIPQIDDYYEPFTFDYQHLHNAPESKHQPTARPRSLIDGKRMDKVIWGPNWEELLGGEFEKRARDRNFDNIQKEMYGQFE
;
A
#
# COMPACT_ATOMS: atom_id res chain seq x y z
N MET A 1 -18.56 -28.32 -21.69
CA MET A 1 -17.17 -27.82 -21.81
C MET A 1 -17.20 -26.49 -22.55
N LYS A 2 -16.68 -25.40 -21.96
CA LYS A 2 -16.60 -24.08 -22.61
C LYS A 2 -15.14 -23.62 -22.60
N ILE A 3 -14.41 -23.86 -23.68
CA ILE A 3 -12.99 -23.49 -23.78
C ILE A 3 -12.88 -21.97 -23.86
N ARG A 4 -11.93 -21.41 -23.09
CA ARG A 4 -11.55 -19.99 -23.07
C ARG A 4 -10.03 -19.89 -23.01
N SER A 5 -9.48 -18.75 -23.39
CA SER A 5 -8.05 -18.44 -23.30
C SER A 5 -7.81 -17.13 -22.53
N GLN A 6 -6.67 -17.06 -21.85
CA GLN A 6 -6.19 -15.88 -21.11
C GLN A 6 -4.67 -15.91 -21.06
N VAL A 7 -4.02 -14.74 -21.13
CA VAL A 7 -2.58 -14.62 -20.90
C VAL A 7 -2.33 -14.57 -19.39
N GLY A 8 -1.60 -15.57 -18.86
CA GLY A 8 -1.16 -15.61 -17.47
C GLY A 8 0.20 -14.93 -17.27
N MET A 9 0.58 -14.73 -16.01
CA MET A 9 1.88 -14.19 -15.61
C MET A 9 2.50 -15.06 -14.52
N VAL A 10 3.83 -15.21 -14.56
CA VAL A 10 4.61 -15.91 -13.54
C VAL A 10 5.71 -14.96 -13.06
N LEU A 11 5.84 -14.82 -11.74
CA LEU A 11 6.91 -14.06 -11.10
C LEU A 11 7.79 -15.05 -10.33
N ASN A 12 9.05 -15.18 -10.71
CA ASN A 12 9.99 -16.03 -9.99
C ASN A 12 10.60 -15.25 -8.82
N LEU A 13 10.15 -15.54 -7.60
CA LEU A 13 10.58 -14.85 -6.39
C LEU A 13 12.04 -15.16 -6.01
N ASP A 14 12.60 -16.29 -6.45
CA ASP A 14 14.03 -16.62 -6.28
C ASP A 14 14.93 -15.67 -7.09
N LYS A 15 14.41 -15.12 -8.19
CA LYS A 15 15.10 -14.13 -9.03
C LYS A 15 14.64 -12.69 -8.76
N CYS A 16 13.74 -12.49 -7.79
CA CYS A 16 13.30 -11.15 -7.43
C CYS A 16 14.41 -10.44 -6.67
N ILE A 17 14.74 -9.22 -7.11
CA ILE A 17 15.77 -8.39 -6.49
C ILE A 17 15.20 -7.15 -5.79
N GLY A 18 13.86 -7.03 -5.70
CA GLY A 18 13.21 -5.92 -5.01
C GLY A 18 13.58 -4.52 -5.55
N CYS A 19 13.86 -4.36 -6.85
CA CYS A 19 14.41 -3.10 -7.39
C CYS A 19 13.36 -2.02 -7.72
N HIS A 20 12.06 -2.31 -7.60
CA HIS A 20 10.96 -1.37 -7.90
C HIS A 20 10.88 -0.82 -9.34
N THR A 21 11.70 -1.27 -10.30
CA THR A 21 11.64 -0.82 -11.70
C THR A 21 10.26 -1.05 -12.33
N CYS A 22 9.61 -2.18 -12.00
CA CYS A 22 8.24 -2.48 -12.44
C CYS A 22 7.22 -1.47 -11.91
N SER A 23 7.40 -0.97 -10.69
CA SER A 23 6.55 0.06 -10.09
C SER A 23 6.71 1.41 -10.78
N VAL A 24 7.95 1.86 -10.99
CA VAL A 24 8.23 3.18 -11.59
C VAL A 24 7.75 3.25 -13.04
N THR A 25 8.01 2.22 -13.84
CA THR A 25 7.56 2.17 -15.24
C THR A 25 6.03 2.18 -15.33
N CYS A 26 5.34 1.42 -14.48
CA CYS A 26 3.88 1.44 -14.39
C CYS A 26 3.34 2.81 -13.96
N LYS A 27 3.96 3.44 -12.95
CA LYS A 27 3.60 4.76 -12.44
C LYS A 27 3.68 5.83 -13.53
N ASN A 28 4.82 5.90 -14.20
CA ASN A 28 5.09 6.91 -15.24
C ASN A 28 4.10 6.81 -16.41
N VAL A 29 3.73 5.60 -16.83
CA VAL A 29 2.84 5.41 -17.97
C VAL A 29 1.37 5.63 -17.58
N TRP A 30 0.93 5.17 -16.41
CA TRP A 30 -0.50 5.01 -16.13
C TRP A 30 -1.06 5.91 -15.02
N THR A 31 -0.28 6.21 -13.98
CA THR A 31 -0.78 6.80 -12.72
C THR A 31 -0.01 8.04 -12.27
N GLY A 32 0.55 8.80 -13.20
CA GLY A 32 1.23 10.09 -12.95
C GLY A 32 0.32 11.32 -12.88
N ARG A 33 -1.01 11.13 -12.90
CA ARG A 33 -2.00 12.22 -12.86
C ARG A 33 -2.48 12.47 -11.43
N GLU A 34 -2.91 13.70 -11.16
CA GLU A 34 -3.60 14.09 -9.92
C GLU A 34 -4.85 13.22 -9.68
N GLY A 35 -5.09 12.84 -8.42
CA GLY A 35 -6.08 11.86 -7.98
C GLY A 35 -5.59 10.40 -8.02
N MET A 36 -4.45 10.12 -8.65
CA MET A 36 -3.86 8.78 -8.80
C MET A 36 -2.38 8.73 -8.42
N GLU A 37 -1.79 9.83 -7.98
CA GLU A 37 -0.40 9.94 -7.57
C GLU A 37 -0.07 9.00 -6.41
N TYR A 38 -1.01 8.82 -5.46
CA TYR A 38 -0.86 7.84 -4.39
C TYR A 38 -0.91 6.40 -4.91
N ALA A 39 -1.67 6.13 -5.97
CA ALA A 39 -2.01 4.77 -6.41
C ALA A 39 -0.88 4.07 -7.19
N TRP A 40 -0.39 2.93 -6.70
CA TRP A 40 0.60 2.10 -7.39
C TRP A 40 -0.05 0.83 -7.93
N PHE A 41 -0.38 0.79 -9.23
CA PHE A 41 -0.96 -0.41 -9.85
C PHE A 41 -0.04 -1.63 -9.79
N ASN A 42 1.27 -1.40 -9.89
CA ASN A 42 2.29 -2.39 -9.60
C ASN A 42 3.12 -1.87 -8.42
N ASN A 43 2.99 -2.48 -7.25
CA ASN A 43 3.84 -2.23 -6.09
C ASN A 43 4.70 -3.46 -5.78
N VAL A 44 5.73 -3.26 -4.97
CA VAL A 44 6.62 -4.32 -4.46
C VAL A 44 6.70 -4.12 -2.95
N GLU A 45 6.61 -5.21 -2.20
CA GLU A 45 6.57 -5.19 -0.74
C GLU A 45 7.70 -6.08 -0.20
N THR A 46 8.42 -5.59 0.82
CA THR A 46 9.37 -6.41 1.57
C THR A 46 8.62 -7.20 2.63
N LYS A 47 8.92 -8.50 2.74
CA LYS A 47 8.36 -9.39 3.75
C LYS A 47 9.42 -9.78 4.79
N PRO A 48 9.06 -9.90 6.08
CA PRO A 48 7.73 -9.67 6.66
C PRO A 48 7.37 -8.17 6.75
N GLY A 49 6.09 -7.85 6.53
CA GLY A 49 5.55 -6.49 6.52
C GLY A 49 4.03 -6.45 6.26
N ILE A 50 3.39 -5.31 6.57
CA ILE A 50 1.92 -5.14 6.42
C ILE A 50 1.51 -4.65 5.02
N GLY A 51 2.45 -4.15 4.22
CA GLY A 51 2.26 -3.91 2.79
C GLY A 51 1.50 -2.63 2.43
N TYR A 52 0.96 -2.60 1.21
CA TYR A 52 0.31 -1.43 0.61
C TYR A 52 -1.02 -1.82 -0.08
N PRO A 53 -2.19 -1.30 0.36
CA PRO A 53 -2.39 -0.54 1.59
C PRO A 53 -2.02 -1.36 2.83
N LYS A 54 -1.87 -0.68 3.96
CA LYS A 54 -1.53 -1.32 5.24
C LYS A 54 -2.48 -2.47 5.54
N ASN A 55 -1.91 -3.61 5.91
CA ASN A 55 -2.63 -4.82 6.34
C ASN A 55 -3.58 -5.40 5.28
N TRP A 56 -3.33 -5.20 3.99
CA TRP A 56 -4.26 -5.60 2.91
C TRP A 56 -4.63 -7.10 2.90
N GLU A 57 -3.78 -7.96 3.47
CA GLU A 57 -4.02 -9.40 3.58
C GLU A 57 -5.08 -9.76 4.63
N ASP A 58 -5.39 -8.87 5.59
CA ASP A 58 -6.40 -9.12 6.60
C ASP A 58 -7.83 -8.98 6.06
N GLN A 59 -8.40 -10.12 5.66
CA GLN A 59 -9.77 -10.16 5.13
C GLN A 59 -10.84 -10.10 6.23
N GLN A 60 -10.48 -10.14 7.52
CA GLN A 60 -11.42 -9.85 8.60
C GLN A 60 -11.69 -8.36 8.66
N GLU A 61 -10.66 -7.55 8.43
CA GLU A 61 -10.73 -6.09 8.30
C GLU A 61 -11.33 -5.66 6.96
N TRP A 62 -10.69 -6.01 5.84
CA TRP A 62 -11.01 -5.45 4.52
C TRP A 62 -12.18 -6.11 3.79
N GLN A 63 -12.67 -7.25 4.28
CA GLN A 63 -13.79 -8.00 3.69
C GLN A 63 -13.64 -8.29 2.18
N GLY A 64 -12.41 -8.48 1.70
CA GLY A 64 -12.13 -8.86 0.32
C GLY A 64 -12.39 -10.35 0.02
N GLY A 65 -12.45 -10.67 -1.27
CA GLY A 65 -12.60 -12.04 -1.76
C GLY A 65 -13.97 -12.67 -1.54
N TRP A 66 -13.98 -14.01 -1.52
CA TRP A 66 -15.18 -14.84 -1.44
C TRP A 66 -15.21 -15.66 -0.16
N VAL A 67 -16.42 -15.98 0.30
CA VAL A 67 -16.65 -16.99 1.36
C VAL A 67 -17.54 -18.10 0.81
N ARG A 68 -17.30 -19.32 1.28
CA ARG A 68 -18.10 -20.49 0.97
C ARG A 68 -19.07 -20.74 2.12
N ASP A 69 -20.36 -20.69 1.83
CA ASP A 69 -21.42 -20.96 2.80
C ASP A 69 -21.53 -22.48 3.07
N VAL A 70 -22.21 -22.84 4.16
CA VAL A 70 -22.43 -24.25 4.57
C VAL A 70 -23.16 -25.08 3.51
N ASN A 71 -23.97 -24.43 2.67
CA ASN A 71 -24.67 -25.06 1.54
C ASN A 71 -23.80 -25.23 0.28
N GLY A 72 -22.50 -24.89 0.38
CA GLY A 72 -21.53 -25.00 -0.70
C GLY A 72 -21.53 -23.86 -1.71
N LYS A 73 -22.46 -22.90 -1.63
CA LYS A 73 -22.48 -21.72 -2.49
C LYS A 73 -21.39 -20.72 -2.09
N ILE A 74 -20.97 -19.89 -3.03
CA ILE A 74 -20.03 -18.79 -2.77
C ILE A 74 -20.77 -17.46 -2.78
N ARG A 75 -20.30 -16.53 -1.95
CA ARG A 75 -20.74 -15.13 -1.94
C ARG A 75 -19.56 -14.21 -1.67
N PRO A 76 -19.63 -12.92 -2.07
CA PRO A 76 -18.63 -11.95 -1.65
C PRO A 76 -18.57 -11.89 -0.13
N ARG A 77 -17.36 -11.76 0.41
CA ARG A 77 -17.16 -11.60 1.86
C ARG A 77 -17.86 -10.34 2.38
N LEU A 78 -17.83 -9.26 1.59
CA LEU A 78 -18.58 -8.02 1.84
C LEU A 78 -20.08 -8.21 2.06
N GLY A 79 -20.68 -9.27 1.49
CA GLY A 79 -22.10 -9.61 1.64
C GLY A 79 -22.74 -10.12 0.34
N GLY A 80 -23.96 -10.65 0.46
CA GLY A 80 -24.82 -10.90 -0.70
C GLY A 80 -25.28 -9.59 -1.36
N LYS A 81 -26.01 -9.69 -2.49
CA LYS A 81 -26.43 -8.52 -3.30
C LYS A 81 -27.03 -7.37 -2.48
N MET A 82 -28.04 -7.66 -1.65
CA MET A 82 -28.69 -6.65 -0.80
C MET A 82 -27.76 -6.10 0.29
N GLY A 83 -26.89 -6.94 0.85
CA GLY A 83 -25.88 -6.51 1.82
C GLY A 83 -24.89 -5.51 1.23
N VAL A 84 -24.46 -5.72 -0.01
CA VAL A 84 -23.59 -4.77 -0.72
C VAL A 84 -24.33 -3.46 -1.02
N ILE A 85 -25.56 -3.53 -1.55
CA ILE A 85 -26.36 -2.33 -1.87
C ILE A 85 -26.59 -1.46 -0.62
N SER A 86 -26.84 -2.07 0.55
CA SER A 86 -27.03 -1.33 1.79
C SER A 86 -25.81 -0.50 2.24
N LYS A 87 -24.62 -0.81 1.72
CA LYS A 87 -23.35 -0.15 2.04
C LYS A 87 -22.93 0.91 1.01
N ILE A 88 -23.74 1.18 -0.01
CA ILE A 88 -23.32 2.02 -1.15
C ILE A 88 -23.05 3.48 -0.78
N PHE A 89 -23.80 4.04 0.16
CA PHE A 89 -23.69 5.46 0.53
C PHE A 89 -22.48 5.74 1.43
N ALA A 90 -22.04 4.72 2.17
CA ALA A 90 -20.86 4.77 3.01
C ALA A 90 -20.34 3.34 3.18
N ASN A 91 -19.32 2.97 2.40
CA ASN A 91 -18.73 1.65 2.49
C ASN A 91 -17.91 1.55 3.79
N PRO A 92 -18.28 0.69 4.75
CA PRO A 92 -17.66 0.67 6.08
C PRO A 92 -16.24 0.09 6.10
N VAL A 93 -15.80 -0.54 5.01
CA VAL A 93 -14.50 -1.24 4.91
C VAL A 93 -13.65 -0.73 3.76
N ILE A 94 -13.95 0.47 3.24
CA ILE A 94 -13.12 1.07 2.20
C ILE A 94 -11.83 1.60 2.83
N PRO A 95 -10.64 1.19 2.33
CA PRO A 95 -9.38 1.78 2.78
C PRO A 95 -9.39 3.29 2.58
N GLN A 96 -8.95 4.02 3.59
CA GLN A 96 -8.80 5.46 3.56
C GLN A 96 -7.42 5.83 3.01
N ILE A 97 -7.22 7.12 2.72
CA ILE A 97 -5.94 7.60 2.19
C ILE A 97 -4.77 7.31 3.14
N ASP A 98 -5.01 7.32 4.45
CA ASP A 98 -4.01 7.03 5.47
C ASP A 98 -3.62 5.54 5.56
N ASP A 99 -4.46 4.64 5.05
CA ASP A 99 -4.13 3.23 4.89
C ASP A 99 -3.16 3.02 3.73
N TYR A 100 -3.15 3.93 2.75
CA TYR A 100 -2.13 4.03 1.72
C TYR A 100 -0.97 4.89 2.21
N TYR A 101 -1.04 6.20 1.94
CA TYR A 101 -0.20 7.28 2.44
C TYR A 101 -0.79 8.60 1.92
N GLU A 102 -0.56 9.70 2.64
CA GLU A 102 -0.79 11.03 2.10
C GLU A 102 0.28 11.32 1.02
N PRO A 103 -0.09 11.47 -0.26
CA PRO A 103 0.87 11.78 -1.31
C PRO A 103 1.48 13.17 -1.06
N PHE A 104 2.80 13.28 -1.27
CA PHE A 104 3.53 14.50 -0.95
C PHE A 104 4.52 14.88 -2.06
N THR A 105 4.85 16.17 -2.08
CA THR A 105 5.94 16.76 -2.87
C THR A 105 6.81 17.65 -1.98
N PHE A 106 7.81 18.32 -2.54
CA PHE A 106 8.67 19.23 -1.81
C PHE A 106 8.68 20.62 -2.45
N ASP A 107 8.85 21.63 -1.61
CA ASP A 107 8.98 23.02 -2.03
C ASP A 107 10.39 23.32 -2.60
N TYR A 108 10.73 22.70 -3.72
CA TYR A 108 12.04 22.86 -4.35
C TYR A 108 12.32 24.32 -4.76
N GLN A 109 11.29 25.08 -5.13
CA GLN A 109 11.42 26.49 -5.51
C GLN A 109 11.93 27.38 -4.38
N HIS A 110 11.71 27.00 -3.12
CA HIS A 110 12.29 27.72 -1.98
C HIS A 110 13.84 27.70 -2.01
N LEU A 111 14.47 26.68 -2.58
CA LEU A 111 15.93 26.63 -2.72
C LEU A 111 16.47 27.66 -3.71
N HIS A 112 15.66 28.07 -4.69
CA HIS A 112 16.05 29.02 -5.73
C HIS A 112 15.71 30.47 -5.35
N ASN A 113 14.59 30.67 -4.66
CA ASN A 113 13.99 31.99 -4.46
C ASN A 113 14.09 32.47 -3.01
N ALA A 114 14.75 31.73 -2.11
CA ALA A 114 14.90 32.16 -0.72
C ALA A 114 15.68 33.48 -0.64
N PRO A 115 15.17 34.48 0.11
CA PRO A 115 15.93 35.69 0.37
C PRO A 115 17.15 35.39 1.26
N GLU A 116 18.07 36.33 1.32
CA GLU A 116 19.19 36.26 2.25
C GLU A 116 18.70 36.04 3.69
N SER A 117 19.27 35.04 4.34
CA SER A 117 18.87 34.60 5.68
C SER A 117 20.08 34.07 6.42
N LYS A 118 20.02 34.09 7.76
CA LYS A 118 21.03 33.49 8.63
C LYS A 118 21.07 31.96 8.54
N HIS A 119 20.02 31.35 8.00
CA HIS A 119 19.87 29.90 7.93
C HIS A 119 19.73 29.43 6.49
N GLN A 120 20.34 28.28 6.19
CA GLN A 120 20.29 27.66 4.87
C GLN A 120 18.83 27.30 4.50
N PRO A 121 18.37 27.60 3.27
CA PRO A 121 17.04 27.20 2.83
C PRO A 121 16.95 25.69 2.62
N THR A 122 15.76 25.13 2.87
CA THR A 122 15.48 23.68 2.71
C THR A 122 14.16 23.46 1.98
N ALA A 123 14.08 22.47 1.10
CA ALA A 123 12.82 22.07 0.49
C ALA A 123 12.00 21.22 1.47
N ARG A 124 10.95 21.79 2.06
CA ARG A 124 10.08 21.07 3.02
C ARG A 124 8.92 20.35 2.32
N PRO A 125 8.41 19.25 2.91
CA PRO A 125 7.31 18.49 2.32
C PRO A 125 6.00 19.29 2.33
N ARG A 126 5.20 19.06 1.29
CA ARG A 126 3.84 19.59 1.13
C ARG A 126 2.91 18.46 0.70
N SER A 127 1.70 18.47 1.22
CA SER A 127 0.63 17.55 0.82
C SER A 127 0.22 17.81 -0.62
N LEU A 128 0.00 16.74 -1.39
CA LEU A 128 -0.66 16.81 -2.70
C LEU A 128 -2.19 16.73 -2.57
N ILE A 129 -2.74 16.49 -1.37
CA ILE A 129 -4.19 16.50 -1.12
C ILE A 129 -4.67 17.94 -0.87
N ASP A 130 -4.03 18.65 0.07
CA ASP A 130 -4.50 19.97 0.51
C ASP A 130 -3.51 21.11 0.26
N GLY A 131 -2.34 20.81 -0.31
CA GLY A 131 -1.29 21.79 -0.62
C GLY A 131 -0.56 22.34 0.60
N LYS A 132 -0.96 21.97 1.83
CA LYS A 132 -0.39 22.52 3.05
C LYS A 132 0.99 21.92 3.31
N ARG A 133 1.75 22.66 4.11
CA ARG A 133 3.06 22.23 4.60
C ARG A 133 2.87 21.05 5.55
N MET A 134 3.65 20.01 5.35
CA MET A 134 3.73 18.89 6.28
C MET A 134 4.85 19.15 7.28
N ASP A 135 4.63 18.82 8.55
CA ASP A 135 5.68 18.87 9.56
C ASP A 135 6.66 17.71 9.43
N LYS A 136 6.14 16.52 9.11
CA LYS A 136 6.93 15.32 8.87
C LYS A 136 6.17 14.37 7.95
N VAL A 137 6.90 13.71 7.05
CA VAL A 137 6.39 12.53 6.33
C VAL A 137 6.46 11.34 7.29
N ILE A 138 5.31 10.71 7.55
CA ILE A 138 5.19 9.63 8.55
C ILE A 138 4.96 8.25 7.92
N TRP A 139 4.66 8.18 6.62
CA TRP A 139 4.43 6.94 5.89
C TRP A 139 4.66 7.13 4.39
N GLY A 140 4.72 6.02 3.65
CA GLY A 140 4.85 5.97 2.20
C GLY A 140 4.51 4.59 1.65
N PRO A 141 4.42 4.44 0.31
CA PRO A 141 3.97 3.20 -0.34
C PRO A 141 4.96 2.03 -0.20
N ASN A 142 6.19 2.30 0.24
CA ASN A 142 7.25 1.32 0.45
C ASN A 142 7.96 1.57 1.80
N TRP A 143 7.21 1.93 2.84
CA TRP A 143 7.78 2.37 4.12
C TRP A 143 8.56 1.26 4.87
N GLU A 144 8.24 0.00 4.58
CA GLU A 144 8.81 -1.19 5.23
C GLU A 144 9.96 -1.83 4.41
N GLU A 145 10.46 -1.12 3.40
CA GLU A 145 11.55 -1.58 2.53
C GLU A 145 12.77 -2.06 3.32
N LEU A 146 13.40 -3.16 2.87
CA LEU A 146 14.62 -3.71 3.46
C LEU A 146 14.52 -3.90 4.99
N LEU A 147 13.36 -4.39 5.46
CA LEU A 147 13.05 -4.61 6.88
C LEU A 147 13.00 -3.30 7.69
N GLY A 148 12.63 -2.19 7.06
CA GLY A 148 12.44 -0.89 7.69
C GLY A 148 11.44 -0.95 8.84
N GLY A 149 11.87 -0.55 10.04
CA GLY A 149 11.08 -0.57 11.26
C GLY A 149 11.34 -1.77 12.16
N GLU A 150 10.86 -1.66 13.41
CA GLU A 150 11.01 -2.70 14.43
C GLU A 150 10.36 -4.02 14.00
N PHE A 151 11.00 -5.15 14.31
CA PHE A 151 10.47 -6.48 14.01
C PHE A 151 9.06 -6.67 14.59
N GLU A 152 8.77 -6.16 15.79
CA GLU A 152 7.42 -6.26 16.39
C GLU A 152 6.32 -5.67 15.49
N LYS A 153 6.60 -4.56 14.79
CA LYS A 153 5.65 -3.91 13.87
C LYS A 153 5.51 -4.71 12.59
N ARG A 154 6.63 -5.12 12.00
CA ARG A 154 6.66 -5.93 10.76
C ARG A 154 6.09 -7.33 10.95
N ALA A 155 6.27 -7.92 12.14
CA ALA A 155 5.77 -9.24 12.50
C ALA A 155 4.24 -9.28 12.68
N ARG A 156 3.53 -8.15 12.54
CA ARG A 156 2.08 -8.10 12.39
C ARG A 156 1.61 -8.57 11.02
N ASP A 157 2.54 -8.83 10.10
CA ASP A 157 2.29 -9.54 8.85
C ASP A 157 1.37 -10.75 9.06
N ARG A 158 0.27 -10.79 8.30
CA ARG A 158 -0.76 -11.83 8.36
C ARG A 158 -0.18 -13.22 8.07
N ASN A 159 0.93 -13.30 7.33
CA ASN A 159 1.59 -14.55 6.99
C ASN A 159 2.30 -15.20 8.20
N PHE A 160 2.48 -14.48 9.32
CA PHE A 160 2.98 -15.05 10.57
C PHE A 160 1.91 -15.70 11.45
N ASP A 161 0.64 -15.67 11.04
CA ASP A 161 -0.42 -16.34 11.79
C ASP A 161 -0.10 -17.83 11.99
N ASN A 162 -0.17 -18.28 13.25
CA ASN A 162 0.16 -19.65 13.68
C ASN A 162 1.64 -20.03 13.56
N ILE A 163 2.54 -19.04 13.47
CA ILE A 163 3.99 -19.25 13.51
C ILE A 163 4.55 -18.70 14.83
N GLN A 164 5.41 -19.48 15.49
CA GLN A 164 6.23 -18.98 16.61
C GLN A 164 7.32 -18.07 16.05
N LYS A 165 7.05 -16.76 16.03
CA LYS A 165 7.86 -15.79 15.28
C LYS A 165 9.02 -15.15 16.04
N GLU A 166 9.18 -15.46 17.33
CA GLU A 166 10.19 -14.85 18.21
C GLU A 166 11.62 -15.02 17.66
N MET A 167 11.93 -16.19 17.13
CA MET A 167 13.26 -16.47 16.59
C MET A 167 13.63 -15.60 15.38
N TYR A 168 12.66 -15.19 14.54
CA TYR A 168 12.93 -14.37 13.35
C TYR A 168 13.20 -12.90 13.67
N GLY A 169 13.04 -12.49 14.93
CA GLY A 169 13.43 -11.16 15.41
C GLY A 169 14.88 -11.09 15.89
N GLN A 170 15.57 -12.23 15.97
CA GLN A 170 17.00 -12.32 16.28
C GLN A 170 17.83 -11.94 15.06
N PHE A 171 19.10 -11.60 15.24
CA PHE A 171 19.94 -11.05 14.17
C PHE A 171 20.62 -12.13 13.32
N GLU A 172 20.78 -13.33 13.87
CA GLU A 172 21.58 -14.46 13.40
C GLU A 172 20.86 -15.37 12.38
#